data_AF-A0A935DMC9-F1
#
_entry.id   AF-A0A935DMC9-F1
#
_cell.length_a   1.000
_cell.length_b   1.000
_cell.length_c   1.000
_cell.angle_alpha   90.00
_cell.angle_beta   90.00
_cell.angle_gamma   90.00
#
_symmetry.space_group_name_H-M   'P 1'
#
loop_
_entity.id
_entity.type
_entity.pdbx_description
1 polymer ?
#
loop_
_entity_poly.entity_id
_entity_poly.type
_entity_poly.pdbx_seq_one_letter_code
_entity_poly.pdbx_strand_id
1 'polypeptide(L)'
;MGSPTTECRAAGISPSGKLLALYRVSRGRVYGHADAMHDDTNLVEVWDVDAGTLRTTIALADMLSAVGVDPADGSLLVTREYAQGPVAYDLATGAEQWRFDDPWRTDRLAEAHAWEFSPDGSLLAVGRASTALYDAATRTEIPLAEPGGYQVPRVRFSADGALLASAEHGACVVRRVR
;
A
#
# COMPACT_ATOMS: atom_id res chain seq x y z
N MET A 1 -26.59 10.52 -7.31
CA MET A 1 -26.06 11.87 -7.01
C MET A 1 -24.59 11.70 -6.75
N GLY A 2 -23.75 11.90 -7.77
CA GLY A 2 -22.29 11.73 -7.63
C GLY A 2 -21.69 12.98 -7.00
N SER A 3 -20.81 12.81 -6.01
CA SER A 3 -20.06 13.92 -5.44
C SER A 3 -19.01 14.39 -6.47
N PRO A 4 -19.14 15.58 -7.09
CA PRO A 4 -18.20 16.05 -8.12
C PRO A 4 -16.90 16.64 -7.54
N THR A 5 -16.71 16.58 -6.21
CA THR A 5 -15.65 17.28 -5.48
C THR A 5 -14.49 16.40 -5.02
N THR A 6 -14.49 15.09 -5.35
CA THR A 6 -13.42 14.16 -4.96
C THR A 6 -12.61 13.66 -6.16
N GLU A 7 -11.32 13.41 -5.95
CA GLU A 7 -10.39 12.83 -6.90
C GLU A 7 -9.92 11.46 -6.42
N CYS A 8 -9.71 10.51 -7.34
CA CYS A 8 -9.05 9.25 -7.04
C CYS A 8 -7.54 9.40 -7.27
N ARG A 9 -6.72 9.31 -6.23
CA ARG A 9 -5.25 9.49 -6.35
C ARG A 9 -4.45 8.19 -6.36
N ALA A 10 -5.03 7.11 -5.84
CA ALA A 10 -4.45 5.78 -5.87
C ALA A 10 -5.55 4.70 -5.89
N ALA A 11 -5.21 3.52 -6.40
CA ALA A 11 -6.10 2.37 -6.41
C ALA A 11 -5.29 1.08 -6.30
N GLY A 12 -5.89 0.05 -5.74
CA GLY A 12 -5.31 -1.29 -5.65
C GLY A 12 -6.39 -2.36 -5.63
N ILE A 13 -6.22 -3.40 -6.44
CA ILE A 13 -7.07 -4.60 -6.39
C ILE A 13 -6.42 -5.62 -5.45
N SER A 14 -7.22 -6.35 -4.68
CA SER A 14 -6.71 -7.43 -3.84
C SER A 14 -6.15 -8.56 -4.70
N PRO A 15 -5.14 -9.32 -4.21
CA PRO A 15 -4.61 -10.49 -4.92
C PRO A 15 -5.69 -11.53 -5.27
N SER A 16 -6.74 -11.64 -4.46
CA SER A 16 -7.90 -12.52 -4.74
C SER A 16 -8.79 -12.01 -5.88
N GLY A 17 -8.66 -10.74 -6.27
CA GLY A 17 -9.50 -10.07 -7.26
C GLY A 17 -10.85 -9.58 -6.70
N LYS A 18 -11.17 -9.86 -5.44
CA LYS A 18 -12.51 -9.62 -4.87
C LYS A 18 -12.73 -8.18 -4.43
N LEU A 19 -11.67 -7.50 -3.99
CA LEU A 19 -11.79 -6.15 -3.46
C LEU A 19 -11.01 -5.14 -4.29
N LEU A 20 -11.59 -3.95 -4.46
CA LEU A 20 -10.94 -2.78 -5.04
C LEU A 20 -10.88 -1.66 -4.00
N ALA A 21 -9.68 -1.26 -3.62
CA ALA A 21 -9.43 -0.09 -2.79
C ALA A 21 -9.24 1.15 -3.68
N LEU A 22 -9.97 2.22 -3.39
CA LEU A 22 -9.87 3.51 -4.08
C LEU A 22 -9.60 4.62 -3.07
N TYR A 23 -8.47 5.29 -3.24
CA TYR A 23 -8.08 6.41 -2.41
C TYR A 23 -8.71 7.71 -2.90
N ARG A 24 -9.66 8.25 -2.12
CA ARG A 24 -10.42 9.48 -2.42
C ARG A 24 -9.90 10.65 -1.63
N VAL A 25 -9.66 11.75 -2.34
CA VAL A 25 -9.20 13.02 -1.77
C VAL A 25 -10.11 14.15 -2.22
N SER A 26 -10.54 15.00 -1.31
CA SER A 26 -11.25 16.23 -1.66
C SER A 26 -10.37 17.20 -2.44
N ARG A 27 -10.92 17.77 -3.52
CA ARG A 27 -10.27 18.81 -4.33
C ARG A 27 -10.00 20.10 -3.55
N GLY A 28 -10.71 20.35 -2.45
CA GLY A 28 -10.53 21.54 -1.62
C GLY A 28 -9.13 21.59 -1.01
N ARG A 29 -8.63 20.44 -0.53
CA ARG A 29 -7.28 20.28 0.01
C ARG A 29 -6.17 20.30 -1.05
N VAL A 30 -6.45 19.78 -2.25
CA VAL A 30 -5.43 19.63 -3.29
C VAL A 30 -5.23 20.91 -4.11
N TYR A 31 -6.32 21.63 -4.39
CA TYR A 31 -6.30 22.73 -5.37
C TYR A 31 -6.80 24.07 -4.82
N GLY A 32 -7.25 24.14 -3.56
CA GLY A 32 -7.73 25.39 -2.95
C GLY A 32 -9.05 25.92 -3.55
N HIS A 33 -9.88 25.02 -4.09
CA HIS A 33 -11.18 25.41 -4.66
C HIS A 33 -12.24 25.67 -3.58
N ALA A 34 -12.92 26.81 -3.66
CA ALA A 34 -13.93 27.25 -2.69
C ALA A 34 -15.19 26.37 -2.65
N ASP A 35 -15.55 25.72 -3.76
CA ASP A 35 -16.70 24.81 -3.87
C ASP A 35 -16.46 23.45 -3.21
N ALA A 36 -15.19 23.08 -2.99
CA ALA A 36 -14.78 21.85 -2.32
C ALA A 36 -14.45 22.05 -0.82
N MET A 37 -14.64 23.25 -0.27
CA MET A 37 -14.40 23.56 1.17
C MET A 37 -15.39 22.88 2.13
N HIS A 38 -16.42 22.22 1.60
CA HIS A 38 -17.43 21.50 2.39
C HIS A 38 -17.16 19.98 2.45
N ASP A 39 -16.12 19.51 1.77
CA ASP A 39 -15.78 18.10 1.65
C ASP A 39 -14.36 17.90 2.18
N ASP A 40 -14.21 17.34 3.38
CA ASP A 40 -12.91 16.97 3.97
C ASP A 40 -12.73 15.44 3.87
N THR A 41 -12.90 14.88 2.66
CA THR A 41 -12.69 13.44 2.45
C THR A 41 -11.22 13.14 2.20
N ASN A 42 -10.61 12.47 3.18
CA ASN A 42 -9.39 11.71 2.99
C ASN A 42 -9.68 10.28 3.47
N LEU A 43 -10.07 9.43 2.53
CA LEU A 43 -10.56 8.09 2.84
C LEU A 43 -10.18 7.11 1.75
N VAL A 44 -10.22 5.84 2.11
CA VAL A 44 -10.18 4.74 1.16
C VAL A 44 -11.53 4.07 1.14
N GLU A 45 -12.16 4.07 -0.03
CA GLU A 45 -13.33 3.25 -0.31
C GLU A 45 -12.87 1.85 -0.67
N VAL A 46 -13.49 0.82 -0.10
CA VAL A 46 -13.22 -0.56 -0.47
C VAL A 46 -14.49 -1.16 -1.03
N TRP A 47 -14.41 -1.57 -2.29
CA TRP A 47 -15.53 -2.06 -3.08
C TRP A 47 -15.43 -3.57 -3.28
N ASP A 48 -16.57 -4.24 -3.22
CA ASP A 48 -16.72 -5.60 -3.73
C ASP A 48 -16.80 -5.55 -5.26
N VAL A 49 -15.87 -6.25 -5.93
CA VAL A 49 -15.72 -6.20 -7.39
C VAL A 49 -16.86 -6.93 -8.10
N ASP A 50 -17.30 -8.06 -7.57
CA ASP A 50 -18.31 -8.90 -8.21
C ASP A 50 -19.71 -8.30 -8.06
N ALA A 51 -20.03 -7.78 -6.87
CA ALA A 51 -21.31 -7.14 -6.59
C ALA A 51 -21.35 -5.69 -7.10
N GLY A 52 -20.20 -5.05 -7.30
CA GLY A 52 -20.12 -3.63 -7.66
C GLY A 52 -20.62 -2.70 -6.54
N THR A 53 -20.49 -3.13 -5.29
CA THR A 53 -21.01 -2.40 -4.11
C THR A 53 -19.90 -1.94 -3.19
N LEU A 54 -20.12 -0.79 -2.53
CA LEU A 54 -19.21 -0.29 -1.50
C LEU A 54 -19.32 -1.20 -0.26
N ARG A 55 -18.21 -1.85 0.12
CA ARG A 55 -18.16 -2.74 1.28
C ARG A 55 -17.88 -1.97 2.56
N THR A 56 -16.90 -1.08 2.54
CA THR A 56 -16.50 -0.27 3.71
C THR A 56 -15.76 0.99 3.27
N THR A 57 -15.60 1.91 4.20
CA THR A 57 -14.83 3.14 4.03
C THR A 57 -13.93 3.33 5.24
N ILE A 58 -12.63 3.51 5.01
CA ILE A 58 -11.65 3.80 6.06
C ILE A 58 -11.22 5.27 5.91
N ALA A 59 -11.60 6.09 6.88
CA ALA A 59 -11.13 7.48 6.96
C ALA A 59 -9.71 7.51 7.53
N LEU A 60 -8.80 8.23 6.86
CA LEU A 60 -7.39 8.33 7.24
C LEU A 60 -7.00 9.81 7.33
N ALA A 61 -6.29 10.17 8.40
CA ALA A 61 -5.87 11.56 8.61
C ALA A 61 -4.78 12.00 7.60
N ASP A 62 -3.97 11.05 7.15
CA ASP A 62 -2.76 11.29 6.35
C ASP A 62 -3.01 11.15 4.85
N MET A 63 -2.34 12.00 4.05
CA MET A 63 -2.28 11.79 2.60
C MET A 63 -1.57 10.47 2.29
N LEU A 64 -2.00 9.78 1.24
CA LEU A 64 -1.45 8.47 0.86
C LEU A 64 -0.70 8.53 -0.48
N SER A 65 0.37 7.75 -0.57
CA SER A 65 1.13 7.52 -1.80
C SER A 65 0.84 6.16 -2.43
N ALA A 66 0.37 5.18 -1.66
CA ALA A 66 -0.04 3.86 -2.16
C ALA A 66 -1.15 3.26 -1.29
N VAL A 67 -2.02 2.47 -1.91
CA VAL A 67 -3.09 1.70 -1.24
C VAL A 67 -3.26 0.34 -1.90
N GLY A 68 -3.74 -0.64 -1.15
CA GLY A 68 -4.12 -1.95 -1.65
C GLY A 68 -4.61 -2.84 -0.54
N VAL A 69 -5.07 -4.04 -0.89
CA VAL A 69 -5.69 -4.97 0.05
C VAL A 69 -4.79 -6.19 0.20
N ASP A 70 -4.74 -6.75 1.40
CA ASP A 70 -3.98 -7.95 1.69
C ASP A 70 -4.57 -9.20 1.00
N PRO A 71 -3.79 -10.29 0.88
CA PRO A 71 -4.25 -11.52 0.22
C PRO A 71 -5.45 -12.19 0.89
N ALA A 72 -5.69 -11.94 2.18
CA ALA A 72 -6.82 -12.50 2.92
C ALA A 72 -8.09 -11.63 2.85
N ASP A 73 -8.09 -10.53 2.07
CA ASP A 73 -9.23 -9.61 1.92
C ASP A 73 -9.75 -9.03 3.25
N GLY A 74 -8.85 -8.92 4.23
CA GLY A 74 -9.15 -8.53 5.61
C GLY A 74 -8.53 -7.19 6.02
N SER A 75 -7.49 -6.73 5.31
CA SER A 75 -6.71 -5.56 5.70
C SER A 75 -6.46 -4.63 4.51
N LEU A 76 -6.61 -3.33 4.75
CA LEU A 76 -6.13 -2.28 3.87
C LEU A 76 -4.67 -1.98 4.21
N LEU A 77 -3.77 -2.17 3.25
CA LEU A 77 -2.37 -1.77 3.36
C LEU A 77 -2.18 -0.41 2.67
N VAL A 78 -1.53 0.53 3.36
CA VAL A 78 -1.26 1.87 2.84
C VAL A 78 0.19 2.29 3.03
N THR A 79 0.67 3.14 2.12
CA THR A 79 1.84 3.99 2.34
C THR A 79 1.36 5.42 2.43
N ARG A 80 1.79 6.13 3.47
CA ARG A 80 1.48 7.55 3.66
C ARG A 80 2.36 8.42 2.75
N GLU A 81 2.10 9.72 2.75
CA GLU A 81 2.95 10.70 2.07
C GLU A 81 4.40 10.60 2.56
N TYR A 82 5.35 10.99 1.72
CA TYR A 82 6.78 10.88 2.00
C TYR A 82 7.26 9.44 2.28
N ALA A 83 6.60 8.46 1.66
CA ALA A 83 6.96 7.04 1.70
C ALA A 83 6.94 6.42 3.11
N GLN A 84 6.07 6.87 4.01
CA GLN A 84 6.01 6.32 5.36
C GLN A 84 5.09 5.10 5.45
N GLY A 85 5.64 3.94 5.82
CA GLY A 85 4.90 2.70 6.03
C GLY A 85 5.66 1.43 5.59
N PRO A 86 4.95 0.38 5.14
CA PRO A 86 3.49 0.30 5.04
C PRO A 86 2.81 0.15 6.41
N VAL A 87 1.53 0.53 6.47
CA VAL A 87 0.63 0.40 7.64
C VAL A 87 -0.63 -0.33 7.22
N ALA A 88 -1.05 -1.32 8.01
CA ALA A 88 -2.26 -2.08 7.76
C ALA A 88 -3.39 -1.68 8.71
N TYR A 89 -4.57 -1.52 8.13
CA TYR A 89 -5.82 -1.26 8.83
C TYR A 89 -6.78 -2.42 8.60
N ASP A 90 -7.45 -2.83 9.66
CA ASP A 90 -8.51 -3.84 9.61
C ASP A 90 -9.71 -3.31 8.80
N LEU A 91 -10.17 -4.05 7.79
CA LEU A 91 -11.29 -3.61 6.94
C LEU A 91 -12.64 -3.61 7.67
N ALA A 92 -12.80 -4.41 8.72
CA ALA A 92 -14.06 -4.52 9.44
C ALA A 92 -14.22 -3.41 10.49
N THR A 93 -13.13 -3.00 11.12
CA THR A 93 -13.12 -2.08 12.27
C THR A 93 -12.48 -0.73 11.95
N GLY A 94 -11.67 -0.64 10.89
CA GLY A 94 -10.86 0.54 10.56
C GLY A 94 -9.68 0.77 11.51
N ALA A 95 -9.44 -0.14 12.47
CA ALA A 95 -8.34 -0.02 13.42
C ALA A 95 -6.99 -0.37 12.77
N GLU A 96 -5.92 0.32 13.18
CA GLU A 96 -4.56 -0.07 12.80
C GLU A 96 -4.24 -1.45 13.40
N GLN A 97 -3.87 -2.41 12.53
CA GLN A 97 -3.52 -3.77 12.94
C GLN A 97 -2.02 -3.93 13.15
N TRP A 98 -1.22 -3.40 12.22
CA TRP A 98 0.23 -3.47 12.26
C TRP A 98 0.87 -2.41 11.37
N ARG A 99 2.14 -2.11 11.65
CA ARG A 99 2.96 -1.15 10.92
C ARG A 99 4.43 -1.54 10.99
N PHE A 100 5.23 -1.00 10.07
CA PHE A 100 6.69 -1.07 10.17
C PHE A 100 7.25 0.23 10.76
N ASP A 101 7.89 0.13 11.92
CA ASP A 101 8.60 1.24 12.57
C ASP A 101 9.98 1.48 11.96
N ASP A 102 10.44 2.72 11.96
CA ASP A 102 11.82 3.03 11.58
C ASP A 102 12.76 2.55 12.70
N PRO A 103 13.75 1.69 12.39
CA PRO A 103 14.63 1.12 13.41
C PRO A 103 15.58 2.15 14.04
N TRP A 104 15.77 3.32 13.42
CA TRP A 104 16.69 4.38 13.85
C TRP A 104 15.97 5.65 14.32
N ARG A 105 14.66 5.75 14.11
CA ARG A 105 13.85 6.95 14.40
C ARG A 105 12.50 6.55 15.00
N THR A 106 12.38 6.66 16.31
CA THR A 106 11.19 6.20 17.04
C THR A 106 9.93 7.07 16.85
N ASP A 107 10.06 8.21 16.17
CA ASP A 107 8.98 9.18 15.92
C ASP A 107 8.32 9.00 14.55
N ARG A 108 8.73 8.00 13.75
CA ARG A 108 8.21 7.78 12.40
C ARG A 108 8.16 6.31 12.00
N LEU A 109 7.38 6.05 10.95
CA LEU A 109 7.32 4.77 10.27
C LEU A 109 8.58 4.55 9.41
N ALA A 110 8.86 3.29 9.11
CA ALA A 110 9.87 2.91 8.14
C ALA A 110 9.56 3.52 6.76
N GLU A 111 10.59 3.70 5.96
CA GLU A 111 10.44 4.10 4.56
C GLU A 111 9.96 2.91 3.72
N ALA A 112 9.01 3.14 2.83
CA ALA A 112 8.50 2.18 1.86
C ALA A 112 7.99 2.90 0.61
N HIS A 113 8.77 2.88 -0.46
CA HIS A 113 8.40 3.51 -1.75
C HIS A 113 7.49 2.63 -2.59
N ALA A 114 7.56 1.32 -2.39
CA ALA A 114 6.70 0.33 -3.04
C ALA A 114 6.56 -0.89 -2.13
N TRP A 115 5.50 -1.65 -2.34
CA TRP A 115 5.33 -2.96 -1.71
C TRP A 115 4.41 -3.83 -2.57
N GLU A 116 4.55 -5.14 -2.42
CA GLU A 116 3.69 -6.13 -3.08
C GLU A 116 3.66 -7.43 -2.28
N PHE A 117 2.49 -8.05 -2.19
CA PHE A 117 2.36 -9.41 -1.68
C PHE A 117 2.64 -10.43 -2.80
N SER A 118 3.25 -11.56 -2.48
CA SER A 118 3.34 -12.66 -3.44
C SER A 118 1.93 -13.16 -3.80
N PRO A 119 1.74 -13.78 -4.99
CA PRO A 119 0.42 -14.23 -5.44
C PRO A 119 -0.28 -15.21 -4.50
N ASP A 120 0.46 -16.03 -3.77
CA ASP A 120 -0.07 -16.94 -2.74
C ASP A 120 -0.19 -16.31 -1.34
N GLY A 121 0.19 -15.04 -1.21
CA GLY A 121 0.13 -14.25 0.01
C GLY A 121 1.12 -14.63 1.11
N SER A 122 2.11 -15.48 0.84
CA SER A 122 3.08 -15.90 1.87
C SER A 122 4.23 -14.90 2.08
N LEU A 123 4.54 -14.07 1.09
CA LEU A 123 5.62 -13.09 1.14
C LEU A 123 5.08 -11.66 0.97
N LEU A 124 5.77 -10.71 1.60
CA LEU A 124 5.60 -9.28 1.37
C LEU A 124 6.96 -8.69 1.00
N ALA A 125 7.09 -8.16 -0.22
CA ALA A 125 8.25 -7.38 -0.63
C ALA A 125 8.00 -5.90 -0.34
N VAL A 126 9.00 -5.20 0.20
CA VAL A 126 8.95 -3.76 0.49
C VAL A 126 10.20 -3.09 -0.08
N GLY A 127 10.02 -2.13 -0.97
CA GLY A 127 11.10 -1.33 -1.52
C GLY A 127 11.46 -0.16 -0.60
N ARG A 128 12.67 -0.18 -0.04
CA ARG A 128 13.24 0.86 0.83
C ARG A 128 14.53 1.42 0.21
N ALA A 129 15.57 1.68 1.02
CA ALA A 129 16.96 1.85 0.56
C ALA A 129 17.57 0.57 -0.05
N SER A 130 16.86 -0.55 0.11
CA SER A 130 17.03 -1.85 -0.53
C SER A 130 15.65 -2.53 -0.48
N THR A 131 15.45 -3.57 -1.28
CA THR A 131 14.30 -4.45 -1.15
C THR A 131 14.43 -5.27 0.14
N ALA A 132 13.42 -5.16 1.00
CA ALA A 132 13.26 -6.04 2.15
C ALA A 132 12.16 -7.06 1.83
N LEU A 133 12.38 -8.31 2.23
CA LEU A 133 11.43 -9.40 2.07
C LEU A 133 10.95 -9.83 3.45
N TYR A 134 9.65 -10.04 3.60
CA TYR A 134 9.03 -10.46 4.86
C TYR A 134 8.17 -11.69 4.64
N ASP A 135 8.10 -12.55 5.65
CA ASP A 135 6.98 -13.47 5.80
C ASP A 135 5.71 -12.64 6.07
N ALA A 136 4.68 -12.79 5.23
CA ALA A 136 3.50 -11.94 5.29
C ALA A 136 2.62 -12.22 6.53
N ALA A 137 2.69 -13.43 7.09
CA ALA A 137 1.87 -13.86 8.22
C ALA A 137 2.50 -13.47 9.57
N THR A 138 3.82 -13.59 9.69
CA THR A 138 4.55 -13.29 10.93
C THR A 138 5.17 -11.89 10.92
N ARG A 139 5.30 -11.27 9.74
CA ARG A 139 6.00 -10.00 9.50
C ARG A 139 7.47 -10.05 9.89
N THR A 140 8.06 -11.24 9.92
CA THR A 140 9.50 -11.41 10.15
C THR A 140 10.27 -11.22 8.86
N GLU A 141 11.36 -10.47 8.92
CA GLU A 141 12.25 -10.24 7.78
C GLU A 141 12.97 -11.53 7.37
N ILE A 142 12.96 -11.81 6.07
CA ILE A 142 13.65 -12.92 5.43
C ILE A 142 14.92 -12.34 4.79
N PRO A 143 16.12 -12.85 5.13
CA PRO A 143 17.36 -12.34 4.56
C PRO A 143 17.35 -12.37 3.03
N LEU A 144 17.54 -11.20 2.43
CA LEU A 144 17.74 -11.04 1.00
C LEU A 144 19.10 -10.40 0.77
N ALA A 145 19.98 -11.09 0.04
CA ALA A 145 21.30 -10.56 -0.25
C ALA A 145 21.20 -9.44 -1.29
N GLU A 146 21.37 -8.19 -0.85
CA GLU A 146 21.25 -7.02 -1.70
C GLU A 146 22.47 -6.10 -1.64
N PRO A 147 22.95 -5.58 -2.78
CA PRO A 147 23.79 -4.39 -2.77
C PRO A 147 22.92 -3.21 -2.32
N GLY A 148 22.98 -2.86 -1.04
CA GLY A 148 22.21 -1.75 -0.48
C GLY A 148 22.65 -0.38 -1.03
N GLY A 149 21.81 0.65 -0.81
CA GLY A 149 22.23 2.05 -0.93
C GLY A 149 21.33 2.97 -1.75
N TYR A 150 20.18 2.52 -2.25
CA TYR A 150 19.33 3.31 -3.16
C TYR A 150 17.83 3.06 -2.96
N GLN A 151 17.02 4.10 -3.17
CA GLN A 151 15.57 3.99 -3.10
C GLN A 151 15.03 3.01 -4.16
N VAL A 152 14.22 2.04 -3.74
CA VAL A 152 13.58 1.03 -4.60
C VAL A 152 12.12 1.45 -4.88
N PRO A 153 11.84 2.13 -6.01
CA PRO A 153 10.54 2.74 -6.26
C PRO A 153 9.48 1.75 -6.77
N ARG A 154 9.87 0.51 -7.07
CA ARG A 154 9.03 -0.55 -7.64
C ARG A 154 9.56 -1.92 -7.23
N VAL A 155 8.65 -2.78 -6.82
CA VAL A 155 8.84 -4.22 -6.62
C VAL A 155 7.68 -4.95 -7.30
N ARG A 156 7.93 -6.12 -7.90
CA ARG A 156 6.91 -6.98 -8.55
C ARG A 156 7.24 -8.46 -8.40
N PHE A 157 6.27 -9.28 -7.99
CA PHE A 157 6.41 -10.73 -8.08
C PHE A 157 6.02 -11.23 -9.47
N SER A 158 6.60 -12.35 -9.91
CA SER A 158 6.05 -13.13 -11.02
C SER A 158 4.73 -13.78 -10.60
N ALA A 159 3.87 -14.10 -11.57
CA ALA A 159 2.55 -14.68 -11.30
C ALA A 159 2.60 -16.05 -10.58
N ASP A 160 3.70 -16.79 -10.73
CA ASP A 160 3.95 -18.04 -10.01
C ASP A 160 4.63 -17.83 -8.63
N GLY A 161 4.97 -16.58 -8.28
CA GLY A 161 5.67 -16.20 -7.06
C GLY A 161 7.14 -16.63 -6.98
N ALA A 162 7.70 -17.20 -8.05
CA ALA A 162 9.07 -17.72 -8.04
C ALA A 162 10.13 -16.62 -8.16
N LEU A 163 9.78 -15.50 -8.80
CA LEU A 163 10.68 -14.38 -9.05
C LEU A 163 10.18 -13.10 -8.37
N LEU A 164 11.13 -12.29 -7.92
CA LEU A 164 10.93 -10.92 -7.47
C LEU A 164 11.79 -9.98 -8.32
N ALA A 165 11.15 -9.01 -8.97
CA ALA A 165 11.81 -7.94 -9.70
C ALA A 165 11.79 -6.65 -8.88
N SER A 166 12.94 -6.00 -8.71
CA SER A 166 13.10 -4.70 -8.04
C SER A 166 13.84 -3.72 -8.95
N ALA A 167 13.41 -2.45 -8.93
CA ALA A 167 14.13 -1.38 -9.61
C ALA A 167 15.23 -0.83 -8.70
N GLU A 168 16.50 -1.08 -9.04
CA GLU A 168 17.68 -0.66 -8.28
C GLU A 168 18.65 0.09 -9.23
N HIS A 169 18.96 1.36 -8.95
CA HIS A 169 19.99 2.16 -9.65
C HIS A 169 19.95 2.09 -11.20
N GLY A 170 18.82 2.44 -11.82
CA GLY A 170 18.67 2.43 -13.28
C GLY A 170 18.75 1.02 -13.91
N ALA A 171 18.83 -0.03 -13.09
CA ALA A 171 18.74 -1.42 -13.47
C ALA A 171 17.48 -2.05 -12.85
N CYS A 172 17.05 -3.16 -13.45
CA CYS A 172 16.06 -4.04 -12.87
C CYS A 172 16.81 -5.29 -12.40
N VAL A 173 16.68 -5.62 -11.12
CA VAL A 173 17.23 -6.86 -10.58
C VAL A 173 16.10 -7.86 -10.45
N VAL A 174 16.30 -9.06 -11.00
CA VAL A 174 15.33 -10.16 -10.91
C VAL A 174 15.98 -11.27 -10.11
N ARG A 175 15.31 -11.73 -9.06
CA ARG A 175 15.81 -12.73 -8.12
C ARG A 175 14.82 -13.87 -7.98
N ARG A 176 15.33 -15.07 -7.74
CA ARG A 176 14.52 -16.21 -7.34
C ARG A 176 14.29 -16.14 -5.83
N VAL A 177 13.04 -16.26 -5.41
CA VAL A 177 12.59 -16.14 -4.01
C VAL A 177 11.88 -17.40 -3.51
N ARG A 178 11.88 -18.46 -4.34
CA ARG A 178 11.41 -19.82 -4.07
C ARG A 178 12.26 -20.85 -4.78
#